data_AF-A0A2H0STS9-F1
#
_entry.id   AF-A0A2H0STS9-F1
#
_cell.length_a   1.000
_cell.length_b   1.000
_cell.length_c   1.000
_cell.angle_alpha   90.00
_cell.angle_beta   90.00
_cell.angle_gamma   90.00
#
_symmetry.space_group_name_H-M   'P 1'
#
loop_
_entity.id
_entity.type
_entity.pdbx_description
1 polymer ?
#
loop_
_entity_poly.entity_id
_entity_poly.type
_entity_poly.pdbx_seq_one_letter_code
_entity_poly.pdbx_strand_id
1 'polypeptide(L)'
;MRKAFSTLLLTFYFPFKLLRKTQIDNFVGGLIFGAIFSLAVNIATVKSQEVIDKQRNLEALEREMVYHMLSMNNMLNSAEGISKEDDSLYIENSALMNQRLKTKVWDNPDTQRYIFELDPNAASYIETYYDIVVDYENRSLRENQEIFNEVYTKCEPSYSFLQKAERESAEVCNNYVRNFSRLQIQGIDFVYESLSQALESFHPTQDRLDNFFLKTMMGDKSVEILKRVNVDLETKVGAN
;
A
#
# COMPACT_ATOMS: atom_id res chain seq x y z
N MET A 1 -10.63 -1.17 24.52
CA MET A 1 -10.85 0.30 24.67
C MET A 1 -11.25 0.80 26.06
N ARG A 2 -12.11 0.11 26.85
CA ARG A 2 -12.43 0.55 28.24
C ARG A 2 -11.18 0.80 29.12
N LYS A 3 -10.13 0.00 28.95
CA LYS A 3 -8.87 0.14 29.71
C LYS A 3 -8.04 1.38 29.30
N ALA A 4 -7.96 1.74 28.02
CA ALA A 4 -7.22 2.92 27.58
C ALA A 4 -7.88 4.22 28.07
N PHE A 5 -9.21 4.30 27.97
CA PHE A 5 -10.00 5.44 28.44
C PHE A 5 -10.00 5.56 29.98
N SER A 6 -10.03 4.43 30.71
CA SER A 6 -9.93 4.46 32.18
C SER A 6 -8.54 4.91 32.65
N THR A 7 -7.49 4.54 31.93
CA THR A 7 -6.11 4.92 32.27
C THR A 7 -5.89 6.41 32.02
N LEU A 8 -6.41 6.95 30.91
CA LEU A 8 -6.38 8.39 30.60
C LEU A 8 -7.14 9.23 31.64
N LEU A 9 -8.35 8.82 32.02
CA LEU A 9 -9.12 9.46 33.08
C LEU A 9 -8.38 9.42 34.42
N LEU A 10 -7.76 8.29 34.78
CA LEU A 10 -6.97 8.18 36.01
C LEU A 10 -5.76 9.13 36.03
N THR A 11 -5.06 9.31 34.92
CA THR A 11 -3.95 10.27 34.80
C THR A 11 -4.38 11.73 34.97
N PHE A 12 -5.60 12.10 34.57
CA PHE A 12 -6.12 13.46 34.76
C PHE A 12 -6.83 13.66 36.12
N TYR A 13 -7.39 12.61 36.72
CA TYR A 13 -8.10 12.71 38.00
C TYR A 13 -7.16 12.72 39.22
N PHE A 14 -6.03 12.02 39.13
CA PHE A 14 -5.06 11.91 40.22
C PHE A 14 -4.43 13.26 40.63
N PRO A 15 -4.00 14.15 39.70
CA PRO A 15 -3.50 15.48 40.03
C PRO A 15 -4.56 16.36 40.71
N PHE A 16 -5.82 16.29 40.27
CA PHE A 16 -6.93 17.06 40.85
C PHE A 16 -7.23 16.66 42.30
N LYS A 17 -7.04 15.38 42.64
CA LYS A 17 -7.23 14.88 44.01
C LYS A 17 -6.09 15.28 44.95
N LEU A 18 -4.88 15.44 44.41
CA LEU A 18 -3.69 15.95 45.14
C LEU A 18 -3.82 17.44 45.48
N LEU A 19 -4.36 18.26 44.56
CA LEU A 19 -4.60 19.70 44.78
C LEU A 19 -5.49 20.01 45.99
N ARG A 20 -6.38 19.08 46.36
CA ARG A 20 -7.31 19.29 47.48
C ARG A 20 -6.69 19.09 48.87
N LYS A 21 -5.46 18.56 48.96
CA LYS A 21 -4.91 18.06 50.25
C LYS A 21 -3.60 18.70 50.72
N THR A 22 -2.94 19.54 49.93
CA THR A 22 -1.63 20.11 50.29
C THR A 22 -1.73 21.57 50.70
N GLN A 23 -1.74 21.84 52.01
CA GLN A 23 -1.42 23.15 52.62
C GLN A 23 0.10 23.36 52.78
N ILE A 24 0.90 22.79 51.87
CA ILE A 24 2.36 22.96 51.87
C ILE A 24 2.66 24.05 50.85
N ASP A 25 3.24 25.16 51.32
CA ASP A 25 3.74 26.33 50.58
C ASP A 25 3.36 26.34 49.09
N ASN A 26 2.33 27.13 48.76
CA ASN A 26 1.72 27.25 47.43
C ASN A 26 2.71 27.29 46.26
N PHE A 27 3.94 27.78 46.49
CA PHE A 27 5.02 27.80 45.51
C PHE A 27 5.64 26.43 45.21
N VAL A 28 6.05 25.67 46.24
CA VAL A 28 6.68 24.35 46.08
C VAL A 28 5.66 23.33 45.57
N GLY A 29 4.43 23.39 46.09
CA GLY A 29 3.31 22.57 45.58
C GLY A 29 2.99 22.89 44.11
N GLY A 30 3.02 24.17 43.72
CA GLY A 30 2.83 24.60 42.33
C GLY A 30 3.95 24.10 41.40
N LEU A 31 5.20 24.12 41.84
CA LEU A 31 6.35 23.60 41.06
C LEU A 31 6.26 22.08 40.85
N ILE A 32 5.96 21.32 41.91
CA ILE A 32 5.80 19.86 41.81
C ILE A 32 4.62 19.51 40.90
N PHE A 33 3.50 20.23 41.04
CA PHE A 33 2.33 20.04 40.17
C PHE A 33 2.65 20.37 38.71
N GLY A 34 3.33 21.48 38.45
CA GLY A 34 3.77 21.87 37.11
C GLY A 34 4.67 20.82 36.45
N ALA A 35 5.61 20.25 37.22
CA ALA A 35 6.48 19.18 36.74
C ALA A 35 5.71 17.89 36.42
N ILE A 36 4.81 17.45 37.30
CA ILE A 36 3.98 16.26 37.08
C ILE A 36 3.04 16.46 35.89
N PHE A 37 2.42 17.63 35.77
CA PHE A 37 1.54 17.96 34.66
C PHE A 37 2.29 18.00 33.33
N SER A 38 3.47 18.64 33.28
CA SER A 38 4.33 18.65 32.10
C SER A 38 4.73 17.24 31.67
N LEU A 39 5.08 16.38 32.62
CA LEU A 39 5.39 14.98 32.34
C LEU A 39 4.16 14.23 31.77
N ALA A 40 2.98 14.42 32.36
CA ALA A 40 1.74 13.79 31.90
C ALA A 40 1.38 14.25 30.47
N VAL A 41 1.51 15.54 30.17
CA VAL A 41 1.29 16.10 28.83
C VAL A 41 2.30 15.53 27.83
N ASN A 42 3.58 15.43 28.19
CA ASN A 42 4.59 14.83 27.31
C ASN A 42 4.27 13.36 27.01
N ILE A 43 3.94 12.56 28.02
CA ILE A 43 3.57 11.15 27.82
C ILE A 43 2.32 11.03 26.93
N ALA A 44 1.29 11.84 27.18
CA ALA A 44 0.09 11.84 26.37
C ALA A 44 0.38 12.25 24.92
N THR A 45 1.26 13.22 24.71
CA THR A 45 1.68 13.69 23.38
C THR A 45 2.43 12.60 22.62
N VAL A 46 3.44 11.98 23.24
CA VAL A 46 4.22 10.89 22.62
C VAL A 46 3.32 9.72 22.25
N LYS A 47 2.43 9.29 23.16
CA LYS A 47 1.47 8.22 22.85
C LYS A 47 0.49 8.58 21.75
N SER A 48 0.06 9.84 21.69
CA SER A 48 -0.84 10.31 20.63
C SER A 48 -0.13 10.31 19.28
N GLN A 49 1.13 10.73 19.25
CA GLN A 49 1.95 10.69 18.04
C GLN A 49 2.16 9.26 17.55
N GLU A 50 2.52 8.33 18.43
CA GLU A 50 2.69 6.91 18.08
C GLU A 50 1.43 6.29 17.46
N VAL A 51 0.25 6.59 18.02
CA VAL A 51 -1.04 6.13 17.49
C VAL A 51 -1.34 6.75 16.12
N ILE A 52 -1.03 8.02 15.91
CA ILE A 52 -1.20 8.71 14.62
C ILE A 52 -0.24 8.16 13.57
N ASP A 53 1.03 7.95 13.94
CA ASP A 53 2.06 7.47 13.03
C ASP A 53 1.80 6.02 12.62
N LYS A 54 1.36 5.17 13.57
CA LYS A 54 0.84 3.83 13.26
C LYS A 54 -0.27 3.91 12.22
N GLN A 55 -1.28 4.72 12.49
CA GLN A 55 -2.44 4.86 11.61
C GLN A 55 -2.04 5.32 10.19
N ARG A 56 -1.13 6.30 10.09
CA ARG A 56 -0.63 6.80 8.80
C ARG A 56 0.12 5.75 7.99
N ASN A 57 0.98 4.96 8.64
CA ASN A 57 1.73 3.91 7.96
C ASN A 57 0.81 2.80 7.44
N LEU A 58 -0.18 2.39 8.24
CA LEU A 58 -1.17 1.39 7.82
C LEU A 58 -2.04 1.92 6.66
N GLU A 59 -2.49 3.18 6.71
CA GLU A 59 -3.22 3.80 5.58
C GLU A 59 -2.36 3.96 4.32
N ALA A 60 -1.07 4.22 4.48
CA ALA A 60 -0.14 4.26 3.36
C ALA A 60 0.01 2.87 2.73
N LEU A 61 -0.01 1.81 3.53
CA LEU A 61 0.06 0.43 3.04
C LEU A 61 -1.22 0.05 2.30
N GLU A 62 -2.39 0.37 2.85
CA GLU A 62 -3.68 0.18 2.19
C GLU A 62 -3.71 0.91 0.83
N ARG A 63 -3.16 2.13 0.75
CA ARG A 63 -3.02 2.85 -0.53
C ARG A 63 -2.10 2.14 -1.51
N GLU A 64 -0.98 1.59 -1.05
CA GLU A 64 -0.06 0.83 -1.91
C GLU A 64 -0.73 -0.41 -2.50
N MET A 65 -1.44 -1.17 -1.68
CA MET A 65 -2.27 -2.31 -2.09
C MET A 65 -3.31 -1.90 -3.14
N VAL A 66 -3.99 -0.78 -2.93
CA VAL A 66 -4.91 -0.19 -3.92
C VAL A 66 -4.19 0.20 -5.22
N TYR A 67 -2.99 0.78 -5.13
CA TYR A 67 -2.20 1.10 -6.32
C TYR A 67 -1.78 -0.15 -7.09
N HIS A 68 -1.51 -1.28 -6.41
CA HIS A 68 -1.28 -2.56 -7.08
C HIS A 68 -2.48 -2.98 -7.91
N MET A 69 -3.69 -2.89 -7.34
CA MET A 69 -4.93 -3.17 -8.06
C MET A 69 -5.09 -2.30 -9.32
N LEU A 70 -4.80 -1.01 -9.22
CA LEU A 70 -4.87 -0.09 -10.36
C LEU A 70 -3.81 -0.43 -11.41
N SER A 71 -2.59 -0.78 -10.98
CA SER A 71 -1.51 -1.18 -11.89
C SER A 71 -1.88 -2.46 -12.65
N MET A 72 -2.42 -3.46 -11.97
CA MET A 72 -2.84 -4.71 -12.59
C MET A 72 -3.99 -4.51 -13.59
N ASN A 73 -4.98 -3.68 -13.25
CA ASN A 73 -6.04 -3.31 -14.21
C ASN A 73 -5.47 -2.65 -15.46
N ASN A 74 -4.48 -1.76 -15.31
CA ASN A 74 -3.81 -1.15 -16.45
C ASN A 74 -3.03 -2.17 -17.27
N MET A 75 -2.36 -3.13 -16.65
CA MET A 75 -1.67 -4.22 -17.35
C MET A 75 -2.65 -5.05 -18.19
N LEU A 76 -3.79 -5.43 -17.61
CA LEU A 76 -4.84 -6.18 -18.30
C LEU A 76 -5.41 -5.41 -19.50
N ASN A 77 -5.78 -4.13 -19.29
CA ASN A 77 -6.33 -3.29 -20.37
C ASN A 77 -5.31 -3.07 -21.50
N SER A 78 -4.03 -2.87 -21.16
CA SER A 78 -2.96 -2.76 -22.16
C SER A 78 -2.78 -4.05 -22.95
N ALA A 79 -2.76 -5.21 -22.27
CA ALA A 79 -2.66 -6.52 -22.93
C ALA A 79 -3.85 -6.80 -23.86
N GLU A 80 -5.06 -6.44 -23.45
CA GLU A 80 -6.25 -6.56 -24.28
C GLU A 80 -6.18 -5.64 -25.51
N GLY A 81 -5.69 -4.40 -25.34
CA GLY A 81 -5.45 -3.47 -26.46
C GLY A 81 -4.52 -4.07 -27.51
N ILE A 82 -3.38 -4.61 -27.08
CA ILE A 82 -2.36 -5.24 -27.93
C ILE A 82 -2.92 -6.45 -28.70
N SER A 83 -3.82 -7.22 -28.08
CA SER A 83 -4.45 -8.36 -28.74
C SER A 83 -5.33 -7.96 -29.93
N LYS A 84 -5.78 -6.70 -29.98
CA LYS A 84 -6.68 -6.14 -31.00
C LYS A 84 -5.96 -5.30 -32.05
N GLU A 85 -4.67 -5.01 -31.87
CA GLU A 85 -3.88 -4.21 -32.82
C GLU A 85 -3.58 -4.96 -34.13
N ASP A 86 -3.56 -4.23 -35.23
CA ASP A 86 -3.29 -4.72 -36.58
C ASP A 86 -1.81 -5.10 -36.76
N ASP A 87 -1.57 -6.20 -37.49
CA ASP A 87 -0.24 -6.72 -37.78
C ASP A 87 0.52 -5.92 -38.84
N SER A 88 -0.14 -4.98 -39.51
CA SER A 88 0.50 -4.11 -40.51
C SER A 88 1.53 -3.12 -39.94
N LEU A 89 1.47 -2.84 -38.64
CA LEU A 89 2.36 -1.91 -37.94
C LEU A 89 3.06 -2.58 -36.76
N TYR A 90 4.25 -2.08 -36.39
CA TYR A 90 4.94 -2.54 -35.19
C TYR A 90 4.24 -2.01 -33.94
N ILE A 91 3.93 -2.92 -33.02
CA ILE A 91 3.36 -2.56 -31.73
C ILE A 91 4.47 -1.98 -30.83
N GLU A 92 4.30 -0.76 -30.34
CA GLU A 92 5.19 -0.18 -29.33
C GLU A 92 4.67 -0.51 -27.93
N ASN A 93 5.39 -1.36 -27.19
CA ASN A 93 4.92 -1.77 -25.86
C ASN A 93 6.03 -1.98 -24.81
N SER A 94 7.07 -1.16 -24.85
CA SER A 94 8.09 -1.17 -23.80
C SER A 94 7.54 -0.78 -22.43
N ALA A 95 6.47 0.02 -22.38
CA ALA A 95 5.90 0.50 -21.13
C ALA A 95 5.25 -0.60 -20.28
N LEU A 96 4.50 -1.53 -20.89
CA LEU A 96 3.86 -2.65 -20.16
C LEU A 96 4.92 -3.59 -19.56
N MET A 97 5.93 -3.95 -20.35
CA MET A 97 6.99 -4.87 -19.94
C MET A 97 7.81 -4.37 -18.74
N ASN A 98 7.84 -3.05 -18.52
CA ASN A 98 8.55 -2.41 -17.40
C ASN A 98 7.70 -2.26 -16.12
N GLN A 99 6.40 -2.57 -16.16
CA GLN A 99 5.54 -2.34 -14.98
C GLN A 99 5.81 -3.38 -13.88
N ARG A 100 5.87 -2.90 -12.63
CA ARG A 100 6.10 -3.70 -11.42
C ARG A 100 5.23 -3.22 -10.28
N LEU A 101 4.96 -4.11 -9.34
CA LEU A 101 4.28 -3.81 -8.09
C LEU A 101 5.30 -3.18 -7.13
N LYS A 102 4.98 -2.01 -6.57
CA LYS A 102 5.92 -1.22 -5.77
C LYS A 102 5.74 -1.56 -4.30
N THR A 103 6.82 -1.90 -3.61
CA THR A 103 6.81 -2.29 -2.18
C THR A 103 7.34 -1.19 -1.26
N LYS A 104 7.25 0.08 -1.65
CA LYS A 104 7.94 1.18 -0.93
C LYS A 104 7.45 1.35 0.50
N VAL A 105 6.17 1.15 0.74
CA VAL A 105 5.56 1.25 2.06
C VAL A 105 5.76 -0.05 2.84
N TRP A 106 5.65 -1.20 2.16
CA TRP A 106 5.98 -2.50 2.75
C TRP A 106 7.42 -2.58 3.27
N ASP A 107 8.39 -2.16 2.47
CA ASP A 107 9.83 -2.22 2.81
C ASP A 107 10.23 -1.21 3.90
N ASN A 108 9.32 -0.34 4.33
CA ASN A 108 9.58 0.59 5.43
C ASN A 108 9.56 -0.16 6.79
N PRO A 109 10.66 -0.12 7.57
CA PRO A 109 10.72 -0.77 8.88
C PRO A 109 9.63 -0.33 9.86
N ASP A 110 9.17 0.93 9.79
CA ASP A 110 8.10 1.41 10.64
C ASP A 110 6.78 0.70 10.32
N THR A 111 6.47 0.48 9.04
CA THR A 111 5.30 -0.28 8.61
C THR A 111 5.36 -1.70 9.15
N GLN A 112 6.48 -2.39 8.95
CA GLN A 112 6.70 -3.77 9.41
C GLN A 112 6.46 -3.91 10.92
N ARG A 113 6.94 -2.96 11.72
CA ARG A 113 6.71 -2.96 13.17
C ARG A 113 5.22 -2.99 13.51
N TYR A 114 4.40 -2.24 12.76
CA TYR A 114 2.98 -2.11 13.04
C TYR A 114 2.14 -3.28 12.54
N ILE A 115 2.62 -4.07 11.57
CA ILE A 115 1.94 -5.27 11.08
C ILE A 115 1.76 -6.30 12.19
N PHE A 116 2.80 -6.52 13.01
CA PHE A 116 2.74 -7.46 14.15
C PHE A 116 1.73 -7.04 15.24
N GLU A 117 1.23 -5.80 15.20
CA GLU A 117 0.23 -5.30 16.14
C GLU A 117 -1.21 -5.37 15.59
N LEU A 118 -1.40 -5.90 14.37
CA LEU A 118 -2.71 -6.12 13.76
C LEU A 118 -3.36 -7.41 14.30
N ASP A 119 -4.61 -7.67 13.87
CA ASP A 119 -5.21 -8.99 14.04
C ASP A 119 -4.33 -10.05 13.32
N PRO A 120 -4.08 -11.22 13.92
CA PRO A 120 -3.21 -12.23 13.32
C PRO A 120 -3.62 -12.66 11.91
N ASN A 121 -4.93 -12.67 11.59
CA ASN A 121 -5.37 -13.03 10.25
C ASN A 121 -5.00 -11.94 9.25
N ALA A 122 -5.30 -10.67 9.58
CA ALA A 122 -4.94 -9.54 8.72
C ALA A 122 -3.42 -9.46 8.50
N ALA A 123 -2.63 -9.63 9.56
CA ALA A 123 -1.17 -9.69 9.47
C ALA A 123 -0.72 -10.81 8.53
N SER A 124 -1.24 -12.04 8.72
CA SER A 124 -0.89 -13.19 7.89
C SER A 124 -1.24 -13.00 6.41
N TYR A 125 -2.39 -12.39 6.09
CA TYR A 125 -2.77 -12.14 4.70
C TYR A 125 -1.88 -11.08 4.05
N ILE A 126 -1.56 -10.00 4.77
CA ILE A 126 -0.68 -8.95 4.27
C ILE A 126 0.75 -9.49 4.05
N GLU A 127 1.29 -10.22 5.02
CA GLU A 127 2.61 -10.86 4.92
C GLU A 127 2.66 -11.83 3.73
N THR A 128 1.66 -12.72 3.61
CA THR A 128 1.57 -13.64 2.47
C THR A 128 1.50 -12.90 1.15
N TYR A 129 0.69 -11.85 1.08
CA TYR A 129 0.55 -11.04 -0.12
C TYR A 129 1.89 -10.40 -0.53
N TYR A 130 2.60 -9.75 0.39
CA TYR A 130 3.83 -9.05 0.04
C TYR A 130 5.05 -9.98 -0.11
N ASP A 131 5.31 -10.84 0.86
CA ASP A 131 6.55 -11.64 0.91
C ASP A 131 6.53 -12.84 -0.04
N ILE A 132 5.35 -13.31 -0.44
CA ILE A 132 5.21 -14.47 -1.33
C ILE A 132 4.69 -14.01 -2.68
N VAL A 133 3.52 -13.37 -2.71
CA VAL A 133 2.79 -13.15 -3.97
C VAL A 133 3.42 -12.01 -4.78
N VAL A 134 3.63 -10.84 -4.16
CA VAL A 134 4.23 -9.67 -4.83
C VAL A 134 5.70 -9.94 -5.20
N ASP A 135 6.48 -10.57 -4.32
CA ASP A 135 7.88 -10.92 -4.63
C ASP A 135 7.97 -11.91 -5.81
N TYR A 136 7.17 -12.98 -5.78
CA TYR A 136 7.09 -13.94 -6.88
C TYR A 136 6.71 -13.27 -8.20
N GLU A 137 5.65 -12.45 -8.20
CA GLU A 137 5.18 -11.79 -9.41
C GLU A 137 6.22 -10.81 -9.94
N ASN A 138 6.81 -9.97 -9.09
CA ASN A 138 7.85 -9.04 -9.51
C ASN A 138 9.09 -9.74 -10.10
N ARG A 139 9.45 -10.91 -9.56
CA ARG A 139 10.50 -11.76 -10.14
C ARG A 139 10.09 -12.29 -11.51
N SER A 140 8.90 -12.87 -11.62
CA SER A 140 8.35 -13.39 -12.89
C SER A 140 8.33 -12.31 -13.97
N LEU A 141 7.83 -11.12 -13.63
CA LEU A 141 7.80 -9.96 -14.52
C LEU A 141 9.20 -9.52 -14.97
N ARG A 142 10.19 -9.59 -14.08
CA ARG A 142 11.60 -9.29 -14.40
C ARG A 142 12.18 -10.30 -15.38
N GLU A 143 12.02 -11.59 -15.10
CA GLU A 143 12.51 -12.65 -16.00
C GLU A 143 11.84 -12.56 -17.37
N ASN A 144 10.52 -12.33 -17.40
CA ASN A 144 9.77 -12.13 -18.64
C ASN A 144 10.29 -10.92 -19.44
N GLN A 145 10.59 -9.80 -18.77
CA GLN A 145 11.16 -8.61 -19.41
C GLN A 145 12.57 -8.86 -19.94
N GLU A 146 13.43 -9.55 -19.17
CA GLU A 146 14.81 -9.85 -19.58
C GLU A 146 14.81 -10.68 -20.86
N ILE A 147 14.01 -11.75 -20.90
CA ILE A 147 13.85 -12.59 -22.10
C ILE A 147 13.23 -11.79 -23.26
N PHE A 148 12.21 -10.97 -22.97
CA PHE A 148 11.62 -10.09 -23.99
C PHE A 148 12.67 -9.19 -24.61
N ASN A 149 13.49 -8.50 -23.81
CA ASN A 149 14.51 -7.60 -24.31
C ASN A 149 15.53 -8.33 -25.19
N GLU A 150 15.97 -9.53 -24.79
CA GLU A 150 16.90 -10.34 -25.58
C GLU A 150 16.33 -10.70 -26.96
N VAL A 151 15.09 -11.19 -27.00
CA VAL A 151 14.43 -11.63 -28.23
C VAL A 151 13.99 -10.45 -29.11
N TYR A 152 13.53 -9.36 -28.48
CA TYR A 152 12.98 -8.18 -29.15
C TYR A 152 14.07 -7.26 -29.72
N THR A 153 15.35 -7.47 -29.39
CA THR A 153 16.47 -6.73 -30.00
C THR A 153 16.41 -6.70 -31.54
N LYS A 154 15.91 -7.78 -32.17
CA LYS A 154 15.76 -7.87 -33.64
C LYS A 154 14.59 -7.10 -34.22
N CYS A 155 13.70 -6.62 -33.37
CA CYS A 155 12.51 -5.86 -33.69
C CYS A 155 12.70 -4.36 -33.47
N GLU A 156 13.72 -3.95 -32.71
CA GLU A 156 14.00 -2.55 -32.41
C GLU A 156 14.63 -1.79 -33.59
N PRO A 157 14.21 -0.54 -33.84
CA PRO A 157 14.90 0.36 -34.77
C PRO A 157 16.15 0.94 -34.11
N SER A 158 17.17 0.12 -33.83
CA SER A 158 18.42 0.61 -33.23
C SER A 158 19.45 1.04 -34.29
N TYR A 159 20.34 1.97 -33.94
CA TYR A 159 21.40 2.46 -34.84
C TYR A 159 22.37 1.34 -35.31
N SER A 160 22.46 0.26 -34.53
CA SER A 160 23.26 -0.93 -34.87
C SER A 160 22.61 -1.80 -35.97
N PHE A 161 21.28 -1.78 -36.10
CA PHE A 161 20.54 -2.47 -37.16
C PHE A 161 20.74 -1.82 -38.54
N LEU A 162 20.95 -0.51 -38.57
CA LEU A 162 21.21 0.26 -39.78
C LEU A 162 22.53 -0.10 -40.47
N GLN A 163 23.39 -0.92 -39.85
CA GLN A 163 24.72 -1.28 -40.37
C GLN A 163 24.87 -2.67 -41.00
N LYS A 164 23.78 -3.43 -41.25
CA LYS A 164 23.67 -4.65 -42.14
C LYS A 164 22.80 -5.80 -41.57
N ALA A 165 22.07 -5.62 -40.47
CA ALA A 165 21.21 -6.70 -39.94
C ALA A 165 19.79 -6.60 -40.53
N GLU A 166 19.25 -7.73 -41.01
CA GLU A 166 17.85 -7.82 -41.44
C GLU A 166 16.93 -7.78 -40.22
N ARG A 167 15.98 -6.84 -40.22
CA ARG A 167 14.93 -6.72 -39.19
C ARG A 167 13.90 -7.82 -39.43
N GLU A 168 13.41 -8.41 -38.35
CA GLU A 168 12.28 -9.35 -38.42
C GLU A 168 11.01 -8.66 -38.93
N SER A 169 10.05 -9.42 -39.46
CA SER A 169 8.79 -8.85 -39.93
C SER A 169 7.94 -8.30 -38.78
N ALA A 170 7.06 -7.33 -39.07
CA ALA A 170 6.11 -6.81 -38.09
C ALA A 170 5.25 -7.93 -37.47
N GLU A 171 4.82 -8.91 -38.26
CA GLU A 171 4.07 -10.08 -37.79
C GLU A 171 4.84 -10.87 -36.73
N VAL A 172 6.12 -11.18 -36.97
CA VAL A 172 6.97 -11.92 -36.02
C VAL A 172 7.18 -11.10 -34.74
N CYS A 173 7.47 -9.81 -34.88
CA CYS A 173 7.68 -8.92 -33.75
C CYS A 173 6.43 -8.74 -32.89
N ASN A 174 5.27 -8.55 -33.52
CA ASN A 174 3.99 -8.43 -32.82
C ASN A 174 3.61 -9.73 -32.12
N ASN A 175 3.95 -10.87 -32.71
CA ASN A 175 3.75 -12.17 -32.06
C ASN A 175 4.60 -12.30 -30.78
N TYR A 176 5.85 -11.83 -30.77
CA TYR A 176 6.62 -11.72 -29.53
C TYR A 176 5.90 -10.84 -28.51
N VAL A 177 5.54 -9.60 -28.88
CA VAL A 177 4.86 -8.67 -27.97
C VAL A 177 3.60 -9.28 -27.36
N ARG A 178 2.75 -9.93 -28.17
CA ARG A 178 1.53 -10.61 -27.69
C ARG A 178 1.83 -11.77 -26.75
N ASN A 179 2.80 -12.62 -27.08
CA ASN A 179 3.15 -13.76 -26.23
C ASN A 179 3.70 -13.32 -24.87
N PHE A 180 4.63 -12.37 -24.85
CA PHE A 180 5.20 -11.84 -23.61
C PHE A 180 4.17 -11.04 -22.79
N SER A 181 3.26 -10.31 -23.45
CA SER A 181 2.13 -9.65 -22.78
C SER A 181 1.16 -10.66 -22.16
N ARG A 182 0.88 -11.78 -22.85
CA ARG A 182 0.05 -12.86 -22.32
C ARG A 182 0.69 -13.52 -21.10
N LEU A 183 1.99 -13.80 -21.15
CA LEU A 183 2.71 -14.36 -20.00
C LEU A 183 2.68 -13.40 -18.80
N GLN A 184 2.86 -12.10 -19.05
CA GLN A 184 2.80 -11.06 -18.02
C GLN A 184 1.45 -10.99 -17.31
N ILE A 185 0.34 -11.21 -18.02
CA ILE A 185 -1.00 -11.16 -17.38
C ILE A 185 -1.43 -12.48 -16.73
N GLN A 186 -0.78 -13.61 -17.02
CA GLN A 186 -1.15 -14.90 -16.42
C GLN A 186 -0.92 -14.95 -14.90
N GLY A 187 0.05 -14.19 -14.38
CA GLY A 187 0.32 -14.10 -12.94
C GLY A 187 -0.65 -13.17 -12.20
N ILE A 188 -1.35 -12.29 -12.91
CA ILE A 188 -2.14 -11.21 -12.31
C ILE A 188 -3.36 -11.72 -11.54
N ASP A 189 -4.03 -12.78 -12.03
CA ASP A 189 -5.23 -13.32 -11.38
C ASP A 189 -4.93 -13.81 -9.94
N PHE A 190 -3.79 -14.49 -9.76
CA PHE A 190 -3.35 -14.96 -8.44
C PHE A 190 -3.02 -13.79 -7.49
N VAL A 191 -2.45 -12.71 -8.03
CA VAL A 191 -2.18 -11.49 -7.26
C VAL A 191 -3.49 -10.81 -6.84
N TYR A 192 -4.50 -10.78 -7.71
CA TYR A 192 -5.82 -10.23 -7.40
C TYR A 192 -6.51 -10.97 -6.25
N GLU A 193 -6.56 -12.30 -6.31
CA GLU A 193 -7.20 -13.11 -5.27
C GLU A 193 -6.54 -12.87 -3.90
N SER A 194 -5.21 -12.90 -3.86
CA SER A 194 -4.45 -12.68 -2.63
C SER A 194 -4.61 -11.25 -2.09
N LEU A 195 -4.64 -10.26 -2.99
CA LEU A 195 -4.88 -8.87 -2.64
C LEU A 195 -6.28 -8.66 -2.06
N SER A 196 -7.31 -9.31 -2.63
CA SER A 196 -8.68 -9.21 -2.15
C SER A 196 -8.82 -9.72 -0.72
N GLN A 197 -8.22 -10.89 -0.43
CA GLN A 197 -8.24 -11.47 0.93
C GLN A 197 -7.55 -10.55 1.96
N ALA A 198 -6.43 -9.94 1.57
CA ALA A 198 -5.74 -8.99 2.42
C ALA A 198 -6.59 -7.73 2.66
N LEU A 199 -7.21 -7.17 1.61
CA LEU A 199 -8.07 -5.98 1.74
C LEU A 199 -9.35 -6.25 2.54
N GLU A 200 -9.98 -7.42 2.45
CA GLU A 200 -11.20 -7.76 3.23
C GLU A 200 -11.00 -7.69 4.76
N SER A 201 -9.77 -7.93 5.22
CA SER A 201 -9.43 -7.94 6.65
C SER A 201 -8.63 -6.71 7.09
N PHE A 202 -8.22 -5.85 6.15
CA PHE A 202 -7.32 -4.72 6.39
C PHE A 202 -7.93 -3.40 5.90
N HIS A 203 -8.60 -2.68 6.82
CA HIS A 203 -9.27 -1.42 6.53
C HIS A 203 -8.87 -0.29 7.50
N PRO A 204 -7.57 0.05 7.60
CA PRO A 204 -7.11 1.07 8.53
C PRO A 204 -7.80 2.43 8.30
N THR A 205 -8.07 2.81 7.05
CA THR A 205 -8.81 4.06 6.78
C THR A 205 -10.21 4.06 7.38
N GLN A 206 -10.92 2.94 7.31
CA GLN A 206 -12.23 2.81 7.91
C GLN A 206 -12.14 2.84 9.44
N ASP A 207 -11.15 2.14 10.03
CA ASP A 207 -10.89 2.16 11.47
C ASP A 207 -10.66 3.58 12.01
N ARG A 208 -9.94 4.42 11.24
CA ARG A 208 -9.76 5.84 11.59
C ARG A 208 -11.07 6.61 11.55
N LEU A 209 -11.90 6.42 10.52
CA LEU A 209 -13.15 7.14 10.38
C LEU A 209 -14.14 6.83 11.52
N ASP A 210 -14.10 5.59 12.00
CA ASP A 210 -14.95 5.11 13.09
C ASP A 210 -14.41 5.52 14.48
N ASN A 211 -13.14 5.93 14.55
CA ASN A 211 -12.50 6.41 15.77
C ASN A 211 -12.55 7.95 15.88
N PHE A 212 -13.37 8.46 16.81
CA PHE A 212 -13.51 9.90 17.06
C PHE A 212 -12.17 10.63 17.25
N PHE A 213 -11.25 10.08 18.05
CA PHE A 213 -9.97 10.71 18.34
C PHE A 213 -9.10 10.82 17.07
N LEU A 214 -8.93 9.71 16.34
CA LEU A 214 -8.14 9.69 15.11
C LEU A 214 -8.74 10.60 14.03
N LYS A 215 -10.06 10.55 13.88
CA LYS A 215 -10.81 11.44 12.99
C LYS A 215 -10.56 12.93 13.30
N THR A 216 -10.60 13.31 14.58
CA THR A 216 -10.31 14.70 14.99
C THR A 216 -8.85 15.09 14.76
N MET A 217 -7.91 14.22 15.10
CA MET A 217 -6.48 14.54 15.04
C MET A 217 -5.91 14.55 13.62
N MET A 218 -6.48 13.74 12.71
CA MET A 218 -5.95 13.57 11.36
C MET A 218 -6.82 14.24 10.27
N GLY A 219 -8.04 14.67 10.60
CA GLY A 219 -8.98 15.31 9.68
C GLY A 219 -9.63 14.35 8.69
N ASP A 220 -10.73 14.74 8.05
CA ASP A 220 -11.56 13.89 7.18
C ASP A 220 -11.28 14.04 5.68
N LYS A 221 -10.71 15.18 5.25
CA LYS A 221 -10.49 15.52 3.83
C LYS A 221 -9.57 14.56 3.06
N SER A 222 -8.70 13.82 3.74
CA SER A 222 -7.73 12.91 3.12
C SER A 222 -8.29 11.52 2.76
N VAL A 223 -9.58 11.26 3.05
CA VAL A 223 -10.23 9.93 2.96
C VAL A 223 -11.00 9.72 1.65
N GLU A 224 -11.25 10.78 0.89
CA GLU A 224 -12.16 10.74 -0.27
C GLU A 224 -11.66 9.85 -1.42
N ILE A 225 -10.34 9.64 -1.52
CA ILE A 225 -9.72 8.80 -2.56
C ILE A 225 -9.96 7.30 -2.27
N LEU A 226 -9.93 6.89 -1.00
CA LEU A 226 -10.03 5.48 -0.62
C LEU A 226 -11.48 4.97 -0.65
N LYS A 227 -12.46 5.84 -0.35
CA LYS A 227 -13.88 5.51 -0.50
C LYS A 227 -14.29 5.17 -1.94
N ARG A 228 -13.64 5.75 -2.96
CA ARG A 228 -13.97 5.45 -4.36
C ARG A 228 -13.49 4.06 -4.78
N VAL A 229 -12.38 3.60 -4.22
CA VAL A 229 -11.78 2.32 -4.60
C VAL A 229 -12.54 1.12 -4.03
N ASN A 230 -13.09 1.22 -2.81
CA ASN A 230 -13.95 0.18 -2.25
C ASN A 230 -15.24 -0.04 -3.07
N VAL A 231 -15.78 1.02 -3.70
CA VAL A 231 -16.97 0.91 -4.57
C VAL A 231 -16.66 0.16 -5.87
N ASP A 232 -15.44 0.33 -6.42
CA ASP A 232 -15.00 -0.37 -7.64
C ASP A 232 -14.67 -1.85 -7.36
N LEU A 233 -14.28 -2.20 -6.13
CA LEU A 233 -14.08 -3.58 -5.68
C LEU A 233 -15.41 -4.35 -5.59
N GLU A 234 -16.42 -3.77 -4.94
CA GLU A 234 -17.76 -4.39 -4.82
C GLU A 234 -18.42 -4.62 -6.19
N THR A 235 -18.24 -3.70 -7.14
CA THR A 235 -18.83 -3.81 -8.48
C THR A 235 -18.16 -4.85 -9.37
N LYS A 236 -16.87 -5.17 -9.16
CA LYS A 236 -16.18 -6.24 -9.91
C LYS A 236 -16.33 -7.61 -9.25
N VAL A 237 -16.33 -7.71 -7.91
CA VAL A 237 -16.57 -8.98 -7.20
C VAL A 237 -18.03 -9.42 -7.35
N GLY A 238 -18.99 -8.49 -7.47
CA GLY A 238 -20.40 -8.80 -7.73
C GLY A 238 -20.77 -9.08 -9.20
N ALA A 239 -19.80 -9.03 -10.12
CA ALA A 239 -20.02 -9.26 -11.56
C ALA A 239 -19.51 -10.62 -12.08
N ASN A 240 -18.97 -11.46 -11.19
CA ASN A 240 -18.60 -12.86 -11.48
C ASN A 240 -19.63 -13.84 -10.89
#